data_AF-A0A6N7FZI6-F1
#
_entry.id   AF-A0A6N7FZI6-F1
#
_cell.length_a   1.000
_cell.length_b   1.000
_cell.length_c   1.000
_cell.angle_alpha   90.00
_cell.angle_beta   90.00
_cell.angle_gamma   90.00
#
_symmetry.space_group_name_H-M   'P 1'
#
loop_
_entity.id
_entity.type
_entity.pdbx_description
1 polymer ?
#
loop_
_entity_poly.entity_id
_entity_poly.type
_entity_poly.pdbx_seq_one_letter_code
_entity_poly.pdbx_strand_id
1 'polypeptide(L)'
;MLRSVVARYSWGTGALAVAGGYAVIVTGVAVFVVVASSLKPGSIAGVWLMLATLPSSALLQFIPAQGIAFALLLTLGGFAQAWLLWMLLRGKRVLQPQ
;
A
#
# COMPACT_ATOMS: atom_id res chain seq x y z
N MET A 1 -4.33 -5.70 20.21
CA MET A 1 -5.46 -5.42 19.29
C MET A 1 -5.31 -6.07 17.91
N LEU A 2 -4.17 -5.96 17.22
CA LEU A 2 -4.01 -6.54 15.88
C LEU A 2 -4.24 -8.07 15.84
N ARG A 3 -3.61 -8.80 16.77
CA ARG A 3 -3.75 -10.27 16.87
C ARG A 3 -5.20 -10.73 17.07
N SER A 4 -5.99 -9.99 17.86
CA SER A 4 -7.40 -10.31 18.12
C SER A 4 -8.33 -9.97 16.94
N VAL A 5 -7.93 -9.06 16.03
CA VAL A 5 -8.65 -8.82 14.77
C VAL A 5 -8.34 -9.92 13.76
N VAL A 6 -7.07 -10.30 13.64
CA VAL A 6 -6.56 -11.32 12.72
C VAL A 6 -7.11 -12.70 13.06
N ALA A 7 -7.14 -13.07 14.34
CA ALA A 7 -7.62 -14.38 14.80
C ALA A 7 -9.11 -14.65 14.50
N ARG A 8 -9.88 -13.61 14.14
CA ARG A 8 -11.29 -13.75 13.74
C ARG A 8 -11.45 -14.30 12.33
N TYR A 9 -10.38 -14.48 11.58
CA TYR A 9 -10.43 -14.84 10.16
C TYR A 9 -9.61 -16.11 9.91
N SER A 10 -10.14 -17.01 9.07
CA SER A 10 -9.53 -18.32 8.81
C SER A 10 -8.12 -18.23 8.24
N TRP A 11 -7.83 -17.15 7.49
CA TRP A 11 -6.53 -16.88 6.90
C TRP A 11 -5.94 -15.53 7.35
N GLY A 12 -6.37 -15.04 8.52
CA GLY A 12 -5.97 -13.73 9.01
C GLY A 12 -4.45 -13.56 9.11
N THR A 13 -3.70 -14.49 9.67
CA THR A 13 -2.25 -14.25 9.86
C THR A 13 -1.51 -14.16 8.53
N GLY A 14 -1.80 -15.06 7.59
CA GLY A 14 -1.19 -15.06 6.25
C GLY A 14 -1.58 -13.83 5.44
N ALA A 15 -2.87 -13.47 5.44
CA ALA A 15 -3.35 -12.28 4.75
C ALA A 15 -2.72 -10.99 5.28
N LEU A 16 -2.47 -10.92 6.59
CA LEU A 16 -1.84 -9.75 7.21
C LEU A 16 -0.37 -9.67 6.82
N ALA A 17 0.33 -10.80 6.77
CA ALA A 17 1.72 -10.84 6.33
C ALA A 17 1.87 -10.34 4.88
N VAL A 18 0.98 -10.77 3.98
CA VAL A 18 0.96 -10.31 2.57
C VAL A 18 0.63 -8.82 2.47
N ALA A 19 -0.49 -8.39 3.06
CA ALA A 19 -0.92 -7.00 3.00
C ALA A 19 0.09 -6.05 3.68
N GLY A 20 0.62 -6.46 4.83
CA GLY A 20 1.64 -5.71 5.57
C GLY A 20 2.97 -5.65 4.82
N GLY A 21 3.43 -6.77 4.24
CA GLY A 21 4.63 -6.80 3.41
C GLY A 21 4.51 -5.87 2.20
N TYR A 22 3.36 -5.88 1.53
CA TYR A 22 3.09 -4.94 0.45
C TYR A 22 3.09 -3.48 0.92
N ALA A 23 2.45 -3.16 2.06
CA ALA A 23 2.49 -1.82 2.63
C ALA A 23 3.92 -1.35 2.97
N VAL A 24 4.79 -2.24 3.46
CA VAL A 24 6.21 -1.97 3.70
C VAL A 24 6.93 -1.64 2.39
N ILE A 25 6.68 -2.39 1.32
CA ILE A 25 7.25 -2.11 -0.01
C ILE A 25 6.83 -0.73 -0.49
N VAL A 26 5.53 -0.42 -0.45
CA VAL A 26 5.01 0.91 -0.86
C VAL A 26 5.68 2.03 -0.05
N THR A 27 5.78 1.85 1.27
CA THR A 27 6.44 2.83 2.15
C THR A 27 7.91 3.02 1.80
N GLY A 28 8.66 1.93 1.62
CA GLY A 28 10.07 1.98 1.27
C GLY A 28 10.32 2.67 -0.06
N VAL A 29 9.51 2.36 -1.07
CA VAL A 29 9.58 3.01 -2.39
C VAL A 29 9.21 4.49 -2.28
N ALA A 30 8.17 4.84 -1.51
CA ALA A 30 7.78 6.24 -1.32
C ALA A 30 8.90 7.06 -0.67
N VAL A 31 9.52 6.55 0.40
CA VAL A 31 10.67 7.19 1.06
C VAL A 31 11.83 7.35 0.07
N PHE A 32 12.17 6.29 -0.68
CA PHE A 32 13.22 6.34 -1.69
C PHE A 32 12.94 7.43 -2.74
N VAL A 33 11.71 7.53 -3.27
CA VAL A 33 11.34 8.54 -4.26
C VAL A 33 11.46 9.95 -3.70
N VAL A 34 10.97 10.20 -2.48
CA VAL A 34 11.08 11.50 -1.83
C VAL A 34 12.54 11.90 -1.66
N VAL A 35 13.38 11.02 -1.11
CA VAL A 35 14.81 11.27 -0.91
C VAL A 35 15.52 11.52 -2.24
N ALA A 36 15.30 10.67 -3.24
CA ALA A 36 15.93 10.81 -4.55
C ALA A 36 15.53 12.11 -5.26
N SER A 37 14.28 12.53 -5.11
CA SER A 37 13.77 13.78 -5.69
C SER A 37 14.31 15.02 -4.98
N SER A 38 14.54 14.93 -3.66
CA SER A 38 15.18 16.00 -2.87
C SER A 38 16.66 16.16 -3.19
N LEU A 39 17.38 15.06 -3.48
CA LEU A 39 18.81 15.11 -3.82
C LEU A 39 19.07 15.55 -5.26
N LYS A 40 18.17 15.22 -6.20
CA LYS A 40 18.31 15.56 -7.62
C LYS A 40 16.98 16.03 -8.20
N PRO A 41 16.76 17.36 -8.31
CA PRO A 41 15.60 17.90 -9.01
C PRO A 41 15.53 17.36 -10.44
N GLY A 42 14.34 16.89 -10.87
CA GLY A 42 14.16 16.22 -12.16
C GLY A 42 14.46 14.72 -12.16
N SER A 43 14.64 14.10 -10.99
CA SER A 43 14.78 12.64 -10.87
C SER A 43 13.54 11.91 -11.40
N ILE A 44 13.78 10.87 -12.20
CA ILE A 44 12.73 9.95 -12.69
C ILE A 44 12.32 8.89 -11.65
N ALA A 45 12.80 9.00 -10.41
CA ALA A 45 12.53 8.02 -9.36
C ALA A 45 11.02 7.81 -9.11
N GLY A 46 10.17 8.81 -9.37
CA GLY A 46 8.72 8.70 -9.25
C GLY A 46 8.09 7.52 -10.00
N VAL A 47 8.73 7.06 -11.08
CA VAL A 47 8.29 5.87 -11.83
C VAL A 47 8.24 4.63 -10.94
N TRP A 48 9.14 4.48 -9.98
CA TRP A 48 9.15 3.31 -9.08
C TRP A 48 7.91 3.25 -8.20
N LEU A 49 7.45 4.41 -7.71
CA LEU A 49 6.23 4.47 -6.90
C LEU A 49 4.99 4.22 -7.76
N MET A 50 4.97 4.69 -9.00
CA MET A 50 3.92 4.33 -9.96
C MET A 50 3.88 2.82 -10.23
N LEU A 51 5.04 2.19 -10.44
CA LEU A 51 5.13 0.75 -10.66
C LEU A 51 4.64 -0.05 -9.45
N ALA A 52 5.03 0.37 -8.24
CA ALA A 52 4.59 -0.28 -7.00
C ALA A 52 3.08 -0.14 -6.74
N THR A 53 2.43 0.86 -7.34
CA THR A 53 1.03 1.22 -7.08
C THR A 53 0.16 1.21 -8.35
N LEU A 54 0.58 0.47 -9.39
CA LEU A 54 0.03 0.50 -10.76
C LEU A 54 -1.51 0.61 -10.85
N PRO A 55 -2.30 -0.28 -10.20
CA PRO A 55 -3.76 -0.18 -10.31
C PRO A 55 -4.32 1.16 -9.80
N SER A 56 -3.76 1.72 -8.72
CA SER A 56 -4.14 3.03 -8.20
C SER A 56 -3.57 4.17 -9.04
N SER A 57 -2.37 4.02 -9.60
CA SER A 57 -1.77 5.02 -10.49
C SER A 57 -2.65 5.31 -11.71
N ALA A 58 -3.27 4.28 -12.30
CA ALA A 58 -4.18 4.43 -13.44
C ALA A 58 -5.43 5.27 -13.11
N LEU A 59 -5.87 5.27 -11.85
CA LEU A 59 -7.01 6.07 -11.38
C LEU A 59 -6.57 7.47 -10.91
N LEU A 60 -5.44 7.56 -10.21
CA LEU A 60 -4.97 8.79 -9.57
C LEU A 60 -4.32 9.77 -10.56
N GLN A 61 -3.93 9.32 -11.76
CA GLN A 61 -3.38 10.20 -12.80
C GLN A 61 -4.34 11.32 -13.25
N PHE A 62 -5.64 11.17 -13.02
CA PHE A 62 -6.64 12.19 -13.35
C PHE A 62 -6.75 13.30 -12.30
N ILE A 63 -6.08 13.16 -11.16
CA ILE A 63 -6.04 14.18 -10.11
C ILE A 63 -4.90 15.15 -10.43
N PRO A 64 -5.15 16.46 -10.52
CA PRO A 64 -4.14 17.46 -10.84
C PRO A 64 -3.24 17.74 -9.62
N ALA A 65 -2.41 16.77 -9.26
CA ALA A 65 -1.41 16.88 -8.20
C ALA A 65 -0.02 16.66 -8.79
N GLN A 66 0.99 17.33 -8.22
CA GLN A 66 2.36 17.28 -8.71
C GLN A 66 3.36 17.12 -7.56
N GLY A 67 4.58 16.68 -7.89
CA GLY A 67 5.68 16.55 -6.94
C GLY A 67 5.33 15.69 -5.71
N ILE A 68 5.61 16.21 -4.52
CA ILE A 68 5.36 15.52 -3.24
C ILE A 68 3.88 15.21 -3.04
N ALA A 69 2.97 16.11 -3.45
CA ALA A 69 1.53 15.87 -3.30
C ALA A 69 1.07 14.65 -4.09
N PHE A 70 1.59 14.48 -5.32
CA PHE A 70 1.29 13.31 -6.13
C PHE A 70 1.91 12.03 -5.56
N ALA A 71 3.14 12.10 -5.04
CA ALA A 71 3.78 10.97 -4.36
C ALA A 71 2.99 10.50 -3.12
N LEU A 72 2.44 11.45 -2.33
CA LEU A 72 1.57 11.14 -1.20
C LEU A 72 0.26 10.48 -1.66
N LEU A 73 -0.36 10.97 -2.73
CA LEU A 73 -1.57 10.36 -3.30
C LEU A 73 -1.32 8.92 -3.73
N LEU A 74 -0.22 8.65 -4.45
CA LEU A 74 0.15 7.28 -4.84
C LEU A 74 0.40 6.39 -3.63
N THR A 75 1.06 6.92 -2.59
CA THR A 75 1.31 6.17 -1.34
C THR A 75 -0.01 5.79 -0.66
N LEU A 76 -0.97 6.72 -0.58
CA LEU A 76 -2.31 6.44 -0.06
C LEU A 76 -3.06 5.42 -0.93
N GLY A 77 -2.91 5.50 -2.25
CA GLY A 77 -3.41 4.49 -3.19
C GLY A 77 -2.84 3.09 -2.92
N GLY A 78 -1.53 3.00 -2.69
CA GLY A 78 -0.86 1.76 -2.29
C GLY A 78 -1.35 1.22 -0.95
N PHE A 79 -1.63 2.06 0.04
CA PHE A 79 -2.24 1.61 1.30
C PHE A 79 -3.69 1.14 1.13
N ALA A 80 -4.46 1.80 0.26
CA ALA A 80 -5.79 1.31 -0.10
C ALA A 80 -5.70 -0.07 -0.78
N GLN A 81 -4.72 -0.29 -1.64
CA GLN A 81 -4.44 -1.60 -2.26
C GLN A 81 -4.04 -2.65 -1.22
N ALA A 82 -3.18 -2.31 -0.26
CA ALA A 82 -2.82 -3.19 0.86
C ALA A 82 -4.05 -3.60 1.68
N TRP A 83 -4.94 -2.64 1.94
CA TRP A 83 -6.20 -2.89 2.63
C TRP A 83 -7.13 -3.80 1.81
N LEU A 84 -7.22 -3.61 0.51
CA LEU A 84 -7.98 -4.50 -0.38
C LEU A 84 -7.40 -5.92 -0.38
N LEU A 85 -6.07 -6.07 -0.44
CA LEU A 85 -5.41 -7.38 -0.33
C LEU A 85 -5.77 -8.06 1.00
N TRP A 86 -5.75 -7.31 2.10
CA TRP A 86 -6.21 -7.82 3.39
C TRP A 86 -7.66 -8.31 3.33
N MET A 87 -8.57 -7.49 2.78
CA MET A 87 -9.99 -7.83 2.67
C MET A 87 -10.25 -9.08 1.83
N LEU A 88 -9.50 -9.24 0.73
CA LEU A 88 -9.64 -10.37 -0.20
C LEU A 88 -9.04 -11.66 0.36
N LEU A 89 -7.87 -11.57 1.02
CA LEU A 89 -7.11 -12.75 1.44
C LEU A 89 -7.49 -13.26 2.84
N ARG A 90 -8.02 -12.42 3.73
CA ARG A 90 -8.31 -12.82 5.12
C ARG A 90 -9.28 -14.00 5.23
N GLY A 91 -10.09 -14.24 4.20
CA GLY A 91 -11.05 -15.34 4.17
C GLY A 91 -12.28 -15.09 5.02
N LYS A 92 -12.99 -16.16 5.40
CA LYS A 92 -14.24 -16.06 6.17
C LYS A 92 -13.96 -15.77 7.64
N ARG A 93 -14.90 -15.10 8.29
CA ARG A 93 -14.86 -14.89 9.73
C ARG A 93 -15.13 -16.23 10.43
N VAL A 94 -14.22 -16.66 11.28
CA VAL A 94 -14.38 -17.86 12.11
C VAL A 94 -15.12 -17.41 13.37
N LEU A 95 -16.37 -17.85 13.52
CA LEU A 95 -17.03 -17.79 14.81
C LEU A 95 -16.24 -18.73 15.73
N GLN A 96 -15.66 -18.21 16.81
CA GLN A 96 -15.12 -19.09 17.85
C GLN A 96 -16.26 -20.03 18.29
N PRO A 97 -16.05 -21.36 18.30
CA PRO A 97 -16.88 -22.21 19.16
C PRO A 97 -16.70 -21.68 20.58
N GLN A 98 -17.82 -21.49 21.27
CA GLN A 98 -17.86 -21.00 22.66
C GLN A 98 -17.00 -21.86 23.57
#